data_AF-A0A7K8YBU4-F1
#
_entry.id   AF-A0A7K8YBU4-F1
#
_cell.length_a   1.000
_cell.length_b   1.000
_cell.length_c   1.000
_cell.angle_alpha   90.00
_cell.angle_beta   90.00
_cell.angle_gamma   90.00
#
_symmetry.space_group_name_H-M   'P 1'
#
loop_
_entity.id
_entity.type
_entity.pdbx_description
1 polymer ?
#
loop_
_entity_poly.entity_id
_entity_poly.type
_entity_poly.pdbx_seq_one_letter_code
_entity_poly.pdbx_strand_id
1 'polypeptide(L)'
;GAPGTTWGQAGTEGPPGPPGAEPEPRDPQAPHAAGRYVGCRCARLGHMGTGFTSSSHAMTGGSSGAPLTPLPPSMAQWQEVQSLANTYLEQVHQLYAGAELPMAVRQCLAAWIEDQNWRQAAEPFSSHARVLFHSLLVMLQNRLGSLGSSHEDFMLKHNLRKAHRDLQAEFGENPERFANLVANLLQEERRILRLGQAGG
;
A
#
# COMPACT_ATOMS: atom_id res chain seq x y z
N GLY A 1 0.81 35.46 -74.84
CA GLY A 1 0.16 34.30 -75.49
C GLY A 1 0.99 33.07 -75.20
N ALA A 2 0.36 32.03 -74.66
CA ALA A 2 0.89 30.66 -74.46
C ALA A 2 1.11 29.95 -75.83
N PRO A 3 1.58 28.68 -75.96
CA PRO A 3 1.63 27.53 -75.02
C PRO A 3 2.99 26.75 -75.06
N GLY A 4 3.29 25.63 -74.39
CA GLY A 4 2.60 24.68 -73.52
C GLY A 4 3.50 23.45 -73.23
N THR A 5 3.19 22.74 -72.14
CA THR A 5 3.27 21.28 -71.92
C THR A 5 4.61 20.51 -72.03
N THR A 6 5.02 19.86 -70.93
CA THR A 6 5.27 18.40 -70.88
C THR A 6 5.37 17.89 -69.43
N TRP A 7 4.44 17.00 -69.06
CA TRP A 7 4.46 16.17 -67.85
C TRP A 7 5.16 14.85 -68.19
N GLY A 8 6.17 14.47 -67.40
CA GLY A 8 6.80 13.16 -67.47
C GLY A 8 6.18 12.19 -66.46
N GLN A 9 5.59 11.11 -66.94
CA GLN A 9 5.36 9.87 -66.18
C GLN A 9 6.34 8.81 -66.67
N ALA A 10 7.02 8.13 -65.74
CA ALA A 10 7.57 6.79 -65.95
C ALA A 10 7.81 6.14 -64.57
N GLY A 11 7.32 4.92 -64.37
CA GLY A 11 7.71 4.09 -63.23
C GLY A 11 6.59 3.26 -62.60
N THR A 12 6.04 2.32 -63.35
CA THR A 12 5.26 1.17 -62.84
C THR A 12 6.20 0.12 -62.25
N GLU A 13 6.09 -0.22 -60.97
CA GLU A 13 6.48 -1.54 -60.44
C GLU A 13 5.52 -1.97 -59.32
N GLY A 14 4.85 -3.10 -59.53
CA GLY A 14 4.05 -3.82 -58.54
C GLY A 14 4.90 -4.78 -57.70
N PRO A 15 4.32 -5.45 -56.68
CA PRO A 15 5.05 -5.93 -55.51
C PRO A 15 5.50 -7.40 -55.63
N PRO A 16 6.52 -7.82 -54.84
CA PRO A 16 6.65 -9.21 -54.45
C PRO A 16 6.44 -9.44 -52.93
N GLY A 17 5.65 -10.46 -52.60
CA GLY A 17 5.43 -11.01 -51.25
C GLY A 17 6.57 -11.93 -50.76
N PRO A 18 6.41 -12.57 -49.58
CA PRO A 18 7.52 -13.00 -48.72
C PRO A 18 7.95 -14.45 -48.94
N PRO A 19 9.17 -14.82 -48.48
CA PRO A 19 9.32 -16.15 -47.88
C PRO A 19 10.29 -16.24 -46.68
N GLY A 20 9.99 -17.13 -45.72
CA GLY A 20 11.01 -17.88 -44.96
C GLY A 20 10.93 -17.83 -43.42
N ALA A 21 10.28 -18.84 -42.82
CA ALA A 21 10.43 -19.25 -41.40
C ALA A 21 11.73 -20.09 -41.24
N GLU A 22 12.47 -20.01 -40.13
CA GLU A 22 12.52 -20.90 -38.94
C GLU A 22 13.94 -20.75 -38.29
N PRO A 23 14.29 -21.32 -37.11
CA PRO A 23 13.50 -21.69 -35.92
C PRO A 23 14.08 -21.10 -34.60
N GLU A 24 13.30 -21.27 -33.52
CA GLU A 24 13.59 -21.01 -32.09
C GLU A 24 14.82 -21.76 -31.53
N PRO A 25 15.44 -21.24 -30.45
CA PRO A 25 15.77 -22.12 -29.34
C PRO A 25 15.46 -21.54 -27.96
N ARG A 26 14.47 -22.15 -27.29
CA ARG A 26 14.52 -22.73 -25.93
C ARG A 26 15.13 -21.89 -24.80
N ASP A 27 14.23 -21.48 -23.91
CA ASP A 27 14.46 -21.26 -22.48
C ASP A 27 15.45 -22.24 -21.83
N PRO A 28 16.35 -21.71 -20.99
CA PRO A 28 16.71 -22.33 -19.74
C PRO A 28 16.17 -21.48 -18.57
N GLN A 29 15.08 -22.00 -18.02
CA GLN A 29 14.63 -21.87 -16.64
C GLN A 29 15.71 -21.37 -15.66
N ALA A 30 15.47 -20.20 -15.07
CA ALA A 30 16.22 -19.70 -13.91
C ALA A 30 15.24 -19.32 -12.78
N PRO A 31 15.66 -19.50 -11.53
CA PRO A 31 14.89 -20.21 -10.53
C PRO A 31 13.86 -19.33 -9.81
N HIS A 32 12.85 -20.02 -9.26
CA HIS A 32 12.03 -19.60 -8.14
C HIS A 32 12.87 -18.86 -7.08
N ALA A 33 12.91 -17.54 -7.17
CA ALA A 33 13.22 -16.71 -6.01
C ALA A 33 11.96 -16.72 -5.15
N ALA A 34 11.88 -17.70 -4.27
CA ALA A 34 11.08 -17.61 -3.06
C ALA A 34 11.54 -16.33 -2.33
N GLY A 35 10.85 -15.23 -2.62
CA GLY A 35 10.94 -14.01 -1.85
C GLY A 35 10.49 -14.36 -0.45
N ARG A 36 11.47 -14.66 0.41
CA ARG A 36 11.26 -14.73 1.84
C ARG A 36 10.63 -13.42 2.24
N TYR A 37 9.35 -13.49 2.59
CA TYR A 37 8.70 -12.47 3.39
C TYR A 37 9.56 -12.28 4.63
N VAL A 38 10.39 -11.23 4.63
CA VAL A 38 10.97 -10.70 5.86
C VAL A 38 9.81 -9.99 6.53
N GLY A 39 9.00 -10.77 7.25
CA GLY A 39 8.00 -10.25 8.16
C GLY A 39 8.69 -9.25 9.06
N CYS A 40 8.26 -8.00 8.98
CA CYS A 40 8.60 -6.96 9.94
C CYS A 40 8.12 -7.42 11.32
N ARG A 41 8.96 -8.17 12.04
CA ARG A 41 8.81 -8.33 13.49
C ARG A 41 9.09 -6.96 14.07
N CYS A 42 8.02 -6.22 14.38
CA CYS A 42 8.13 -5.13 15.33
C CYS A 42 8.70 -5.73 16.62
N ALA A 43 9.97 -5.43 16.88
CA ALA A 43 10.66 -5.87 18.06
C ALA A 43 9.92 -5.36 19.30
N ARG A 44 9.38 -6.31 20.08
CA ARG A 44 8.94 -6.08 21.45
C ARG A 44 10.19 -5.77 22.27
N LEU A 45 10.44 -4.49 22.55
CA LEU A 45 11.40 -4.06 23.57
C LEU A 45 10.86 -4.48 24.94
N GLY A 46 11.22 -5.68 25.36
CA GLY A 46 11.22 -6.10 26.76
C GLY A 46 12.65 -6.13 27.27
N HIS A 47 13.02 -5.14 28.10
CA HIS A 47 14.22 -5.23 28.94
C HIS A 47 13.84 -4.79 30.36
N MET A 48 13.45 -5.72 31.22
CA MET A 48 14.22 -6.36 32.31
C MET A 48 14.86 -5.34 33.26
N GLY A 49 14.39 -5.39 34.52
CA GLY A 49 14.69 -4.46 35.58
C GLY A 49 16.15 -4.42 36.02
N THR A 50 16.51 -3.27 36.60
CA THR A 50 17.56 -3.19 37.60
C THR A 50 16.93 -2.63 38.86
N GLY A 51 17.04 -3.39 39.95
CA GLY A 51 16.55 -3.01 41.25
C GLY A 51 17.41 -1.91 41.86
N PHE A 52 16.75 -0.92 42.46
CA PHE A 52 17.39 0.01 43.37
C PHE A 52 16.55 0.01 44.65
N THR A 53 17.10 -0.61 45.70
CA THR A 53 16.58 -0.51 47.06
C THR A 53 16.99 0.84 47.63
N SER A 54 16.04 1.68 48.01
CA SER A 54 16.27 2.68 49.05
C SER A 54 14.99 2.90 49.84
N SER A 55 15.14 2.82 51.16
CA SER A 55 14.08 2.76 52.16
C SER A 55 13.67 4.15 52.68
N SER A 56 12.45 4.21 53.24
CA SER A 56 11.80 5.29 54.02
C SER A 56 11.37 6.54 53.23
N HIS A 57 10.16 7.09 53.36
CA HIS A 57 9.32 7.30 54.55
C HIS A 57 7.82 7.32 54.14
N ALA A 58 6.95 6.90 55.07
CA ALA A 58 5.50 6.95 54.94
C ALA A 58 4.95 8.37 55.04
N MET A 59 3.86 8.68 54.32
CA MET A 59 2.70 9.42 54.83
C MET A 59 1.43 9.06 54.05
N THR A 60 0.38 8.85 54.82
CA THR A 60 -1.00 8.51 54.44
C THR A 60 -1.74 9.69 53.81
N GLY A 61 -2.42 9.46 52.70
CA GLY A 61 -3.37 10.41 52.12
C GLY A 61 -4.20 9.73 51.03
N GLY A 62 -5.46 9.43 51.33
CA GLY A 62 -6.38 8.77 50.41
C GLY A 62 -6.74 9.65 49.22
N SER A 63 -6.80 9.04 48.05
CA SER A 63 -7.71 9.45 46.98
C SER A 63 -7.88 8.25 46.04
N SER A 64 -9.10 7.72 45.97
CA SER A 64 -9.50 6.72 44.98
C SER A 64 -9.48 7.36 43.60
N GLY A 65 -8.32 7.37 42.96
CA GLY A 65 -8.19 7.51 41.52
C GLY A 65 -7.91 6.12 40.96
N ALA A 66 -8.94 5.44 40.46
CA ALA A 66 -8.72 4.24 39.66
C ALA A 66 -7.77 4.61 38.50
N PRO A 67 -6.66 3.88 38.29
CA PRO A 67 -5.87 4.09 37.10
C PRO A 67 -6.76 3.72 35.92
N LEU A 68 -7.09 4.70 35.09
CA LEU A 68 -7.63 4.46 33.76
C LEU A 68 -6.58 3.62 33.05
N THR A 69 -6.75 2.30 33.06
CA THR A 69 -6.05 1.39 32.18
C THR A 69 -6.17 1.98 30.78
N PRO A 70 -5.06 2.21 30.06
CA PRO A 70 -5.14 2.56 28.65
C PRO A 70 -5.98 1.46 28.01
N LEU A 71 -7.12 1.84 27.43
CA LEU A 71 -7.89 0.93 26.59
C LEU A 71 -6.86 0.28 25.64
N PRO A 72 -6.81 -1.07 25.53
CA PRO A 72 -5.87 -1.70 24.62
C PRO A 72 -6.03 -0.98 23.26
N PRO A 73 -4.93 -0.54 22.62
CA PRO A 73 -5.05 0.04 21.28
C PRO A 73 -5.80 -1.01 20.47
N SER A 74 -6.95 -0.65 19.91
CA SER A 74 -7.69 -1.55 19.02
C SER A 74 -6.65 -2.07 18.04
N MET A 75 -6.35 -3.38 18.08
CA MET A 75 -5.36 -3.94 17.18
C MET A 75 -5.84 -3.57 15.78
N ALA A 76 -5.02 -2.82 15.05
CA ALA A 76 -5.41 -2.39 13.72
C ALA A 76 -5.83 -3.64 12.94
N GLN A 77 -6.91 -3.57 12.14
CA GLN A 77 -7.36 -4.65 11.25
C GLN A 77 -6.17 -5.24 10.49
N TRP A 78 -5.21 -4.40 10.09
CA TRP A 78 -3.97 -4.81 9.45
C TRP A 78 -3.08 -5.76 10.27
N GLN A 79 -3.07 -5.66 11.61
CA GLN A 79 -2.36 -6.58 12.49
C GLN A 79 -3.03 -7.96 12.50
N GLU A 80 -4.36 -8.01 12.52
CA GLU A 80 -5.10 -9.26 12.41
C GLU A 80 -4.85 -9.92 11.06
N VAL A 81 -4.84 -9.14 9.97
CA VAL A 81 -4.55 -9.63 8.62
C VAL A 81 -3.17 -10.29 8.57
N GLN A 82 -2.16 -9.68 9.19
CA GLN A 82 -0.80 -10.25 9.25
C GLN A 82 -0.70 -11.55 10.07
N SER A 83 -1.68 -11.85 10.92
CA SER A 83 -1.70 -13.08 11.74
C SER A 83 -2.35 -14.28 11.04
N LEU A 84 -2.90 -14.07 9.84
CA LEU A 84 -3.56 -15.13 9.07
C LEU A 84 -2.58 -16.21 8.57
N ALA A 85 -3.12 -17.40 8.30
CA ALA A 85 -2.35 -18.46 7.65
C ALA A 85 -1.92 -18.07 6.23
N ASN A 86 -0.82 -18.66 5.74
CA ASN A 86 -0.18 -18.29 4.47
C ASN A 86 -1.14 -18.27 3.27
N THR A 87 -2.08 -19.23 3.20
CA THR A 87 -3.09 -19.29 2.13
C THR A 87 -3.98 -18.04 2.06
N TYR A 88 -4.28 -17.41 3.19
CA TYR A 88 -5.08 -16.18 3.23
C TYR A 88 -4.23 -14.93 3.04
N LEU A 89 -2.96 -14.96 3.49
CA LEU A 89 -2.01 -13.89 3.17
C LEU A 89 -1.78 -13.78 1.66
N GLU A 90 -1.69 -14.90 0.93
CA GLU A 90 -1.63 -14.90 -0.53
C GLU A 90 -2.85 -14.21 -1.16
N GLN A 91 -4.06 -14.42 -0.63
CA GLN A 91 -5.25 -13.70 -1.10
C GLN A 91 -5.13 -12.19 -0.87
N VAL A 92 -4.58 -11.76 0.25
CA VAL A 92 -4.31 -10.35 0.54
C VAL A 92 -3.25 -9.81 -0.44
N HIS A 93 -2.20 -10.57 -0.75
CA HIS A 93 -1.23 -10.16 -1.75
C HIS A 93 -1.86 -9.97 -3.13
N GLN A 94 -2.74 -10.87 -3.56
CA GLN A 94 -3.45 -10.72 -4.83
C GLN A 94 -4.40 -9.53 -4.83
N LEU A 95 -5.11 -9.28 -3.71
CA LEU A 95 -5.97 -8.11 -3.56
C LEU A 95 -5.19 -6.80 -3.80
N TYR A 96 -4.00 -6.68 -3.22
CA TYR A 96 -3.17 -5.49 -3.36
C TYR A 96 -2.36 -5.44 -4.67
N ALA A 97 -2.11 -6.58 -5.32
CA ALA A 97 -1.43 -6.62 -6.61
C ALA A 97 -2.27 -5.99 -7.74
N GLY A 98 -3.60 -6.10 -7.65
CA GLY A 98 -4.53 -5.50 -8.60
C GLY A 98 -5.03 -4.10 -8.23
N ALA A 99 -4.60 -3.55 -7.09
CA ALA A 99 -5.10 -2.28 -6.56
C ALA A 99 -4.10 -1.14 -6.75
N GLU A 100 -4.62 0.07 -6.89
CA GLU A 100 -3.82 1.29 -7.05
C GLU A 100 -3.20 1.77 -5.73
N LEU A 101 -3.73 1.32 -4.59
CA LEU A 101 -3.17 1.60 -3.26
C LEU A 101 -2.08 0.58 -2.91
N PRO A 102 -0.79 0.97 -2.80
CA PRO A 102 0.26 0.01 -2.49
C PRO A 102 0.16 -0.52 -1.06
N MET A 103 0.46 -1.81 -0.88
CA MET A 103 0.48 -2.47 0.44
C MET A 103 1.36 -1.74 1.46
N ALA A 104 2.49 -1.17 1.02
CA ALA A 104 3.37 -0.37 1.88
C ALA A 104 2.66 0.87 2.46
N VAL A 105 1.81 1.55 1.67
CA VAL A 105 1.01 2.69 2.13
C VAL A 105 -0.05 2.23 3.12
N ARG A 106 -0.77 1.15 2.78
CA ARG A 106 -1.75 0.51 3.65
C ARG A 106 -1.17 0.18 5.04
N GLN A 107 0.04 -0.38 5.08
CA GLN A 107 0.72 -0.74 6.32
C GLN A 107 1.19 0.49 7.11
N CYS A 108 1.83 1.46 6.45
CA CYS A 108 2.41 2.63 7.13
C CYS A 108 1.36 3.52 7.81
N LEU A 109 0.17 3.56 7.22
CA LEU A 109 -0.95 4.39 7.68
C LEU A 109 -2.12 3.56 8.22
N ALA A 110 -1.89 2.29 8.58
CA ALA A 110 -2.97 1.34 8.90
C ALA A 110 -3.96 1.88 9.94
N ALA A 111 -3.48 2.34 11.08
CA ALA A 111 -4.33 2.87 12.15
C ALA A 111 -5.12 4.11 11.71
N TRP A 112 -4.49 5.02 10.94
CA TRP A 112 -5.18 6.21 10.44
C TRP A 112 -6.23 5.86 9.39
N ILE A 113 -5.90 4.97 8.45
CA ILE A 113 -6.81 4.52 7.40
C ILE A 113 -8.04 3.89 8.05
N GLU A 114 -7.87 3.01 9.02
CA GLU A 114 -8.99 2.28 9.63
C GLU A 114 -9.93 3.16 10.48
N ASP A 115 -9.47 4.31 10.94
CA ASP A 115 -10.23 5.27 11.74
C ASP A 115 -11.20 6.15 10.90
N GLN A 116 -11.06 6.16 9.57
CA GLN A 116 -11.87 7.02 8.70
C GLN A 116 -13.16 6.33 8.21
N ASN A 117 -14.22 7.12 8.01
CA ASN A 117 -15.45 6.64 7.38
C ASN A 117 -15.38 6.70 5.84
N TRP A 118 -14.67 5.75 5.24
CA TRP A 118 -14.47 5.71 3.78
C TRP A 118 -15.75 5.54 2.97
N ARG A 119 -16.77 4.86 3.52
CA ARG A 119 -18.05 4.71 2.82
C ARG A 119 -18.75 6.06 2.63
N GLN A 120 -18.78 6.88 3.68
CA GLN A 120 -19.32 8.23 3.59
C GLN A 120 -18.45 9.15 2.71
N ALA A 121 -17.13 8.97 2.74
CA ALA A 121 -16.22 9.71 1.89
C ALA A 121 -16.35 9.33 0.40
N ALA A 122 -16.82 8.12 0.08
CA ALA A 122 -17.01 7.66 -1.30
C ALA A 122 -18.28 8.20 -1.98
N GLU A 123 -19.16 8.87 -1.23
CA GLU A 123 -20.37 9.48 -1.78
C GLU A 123 -20.02 10.58 -2.81
N PRO A 124 -20.82 10.75 -3.88
CA PRO A 124 -20.54 11.72 -4.94
C PRO A 124 -20.40 13.15 -4.40
N PHE A 125 -19.41 13.88 -4.90
CA PHE A 125 -19.11 15.27 -4.54
C PHE A 125 -18.76 15.49 -3.06
N SER A 126 -18.33 14.43 -2.35
CA SER A 126 -17.96 14.51 -0.95
C SER A 126 -16.68 15.33 -0.75
N SER A 127 -16.82 16.51 -0.15
CA SER A 127 -15.67 17.33 0.26
C SER A 127 -14.78 16.59 1.28
N HIS A 128 -15.36 15.65 2.04
CA HIS A 128 -14.64 14.81 2.97
C HIS A 128 -13.62 13.92 2.26
N ALA A 129 -13.94 13.37 1.08
CA ALA A 129 -13.02 12.58 0.28
C ALA A 129 -11.73 13.35 -0.03
N ARG A 130 -11.89 14.61 -0.45
CA ARG A 130 -10.77 15.50 -0.80
C ARG A 130 -9.88 15.79 0.41
N VAL A 131 -10.49 16.04 1.58
CA VAL A 131 -9.76 16.27 2.83
C VAL A 131 -8.98 15.03 3.25
N LEU A 132 -9.61 13.85 3.23
CA LEU A 132 -8.95 12.60 3.58
C LEU A 132 -7.80 12.28 2.62
N PHE A 133 -8.04 12.43 1.31
CA PHE A 133 -7.01 12.18 0.30
C PHE A 133 -5.80 13.10 0.49
N HIS A 134 -6.04 14.42 0.68
CA HIS A 134 -4.94 15.35 0.95
C HIS A 134 -4.22 15.03 2.26
N SER A 135 -4.95 14.68 3.31
CA SER A 135 -4.38 14.28 4.60
C SER A 135 -3.47 13.06 4.44
N LEU A 136 -3.89 12.06 3.66
CA LEU A 136 -3.08 10.88 3.34
C LEU A 136 -1.76 11.26 2.68
N LEU A 137 -1.78 12.12 1.67
CA LEU A 137 -0.57 12.58 0.97
C LEU A 137 0.39 13.31 1.93
N VAL A 138 -0.14 14.19 2.79
CA VAL A 138 0.66 14.90 3.80
C VAL A 138 1.29 13.93 4.80
N MET A 139 0.54 12.94 5.29
CA MET A 139 1.12 11.94 6.21
C MET A 139 2.17 11.07 5.55
N LEU A 140 2.01 10.72 4.27
CA LEU A 140 3.06 10.04 3.50
C LEU A 140 4.34 10.87 3.44
N GLN A 141 4.22 12.18 3.18
CA GLN A 141 5.36 13.09 3.17
C GLN A 141 6.02 13.24 4.55
N ASN A 142 5.23 13.30 5.62
CA ASN A 142 5.75 13.34 6.99
C ASN A 142 6.48 12.05 7.35
N ARG A 143 5.95 10.89 6.97
CA ARG A 143 6.61 9.59 7.14
C ARG A 143 7.94 9.56 6.40
N LEU A 144 7.97 10.03 5.14
CA LEU A 144 9.21 10.12 4.34
C LEU A 144 10.30 10.94 5.03
N GLY A 145 9.95 12.07 5.65
CA GLY A 145 10.89 12.93 6.37
C GLY A 145 11.40 12.33 7.68
N SER A 146 10.62 11.45 8.32
CA SER A 146 10.98 10.81 9.59
C SER A 146 11.84 9.55 9.44
N LEU A 147 11.88 8.93 8.27
CA LEU A 147 12.63 7.70 8.04
C LEU A 147 14.15 7.95 8.06
N GLY A 148 14.91 7.02 8.63
CA GLY A 148 16.36 7.11 8.79
C GLY A 148 17.16 6.84 7.52
N SER A 149 18.46 6.57 7.67
CA SER A 149 19.39 6.30 6.56
C SER A 149 19.68 4.80 6.38
N SER A 150 18.91 3.91 7.00
CA SER A 150 19.10 2.47 6.81
C SER A 150 18.73 2.04 5.38
N HIS A 151 19.21 0.87 4.95
CA HIS A 151 18.88 0.35 3.61
C HIS A 151 17.37 0.03 3.47
N GLU A 152 16.76 -0.50 4.53
CA GLU A 152 15.31 -0.75 4.58
C GLU A 152 14.52 0.57 4.46
N ASP A 153 14.99 1.62 5.14
CA ASP A 153 14.42 2.97 5.02
C ASP A 153 14.60 3.54 3.60
N PHE A 154 15.72 3.26 2.94
CA PHE A 154 15.96 3.73 1.57
C PHE A 154 14.93 3.15 0.58
N MET A 155 14.70 1.83 0.63
CA MET A 155 13.70 1.17 -0.21
C MET A 155 12.29 1.67 0.12
N LEU A 156 11.95 1.75 1.40
CA LEU A 156 10.64 2.25 1.84
C LEU A 156 10.44 3.71 1.40
N LYS A 157 11.45 4.57 1.52
CA LYS A 157 11.42 5.96 1.03
C LYS A 157 11.19 6.03 -0.46
N HIS A 158 11.83 5.17 -1.25
CA HIS A 158 11.59 5.12 -2.70
C HIS A 158 10.14 4.73 -2.99
N ASN A 159 9.66 3.66 -2.36
CA ASN A 159 8.32 3.13 -2.55
C ASN A 159 7.23 4.15 -2.18
N LEU A 160 7.37 4.82 -1.02
CA LEU A 160 6.40 5.83 -0.58
C LEU A 160 6.45 7.10 -1.45
N ARG A 161 7.63 7.51 -1.95
CA ARG A 161 7.73 8.62 -2.92
C ARG A 161 7.10 8.29 -4.26
N LYS A 162 7.22 7.06 -4.72
CA LYS A 162 6.53 6.58 -5.93
C LYS A 162 5.02 6.57 -5.68
N ALA A 163 4.57 5.94 -4.60
CA ALA A 163 3.16 5.87 -4.22
C ALA A 163 2.50 7.25 -4.12
N HIS A 164 3.16 8.23 -3.50
CA HIS A 164 2.63 9.60 -3.43
C HIS A 164 2.35 10.18 -4.82
N ARG A 165 3.29 10.05 -5.75
CA ARG A 165 3.15 10.58 -7.11
C ARG A 165 2.05 9.85 -7.89
N ASP A 166 2.04 8.52 -7.81
CA ASP A 166 1.08 7.68 -8.54
C ASP A 166 -0.34 7.93 -8.03
N LEU A 167 -0.54 7.97 -6.71
CA LEU A 167 -1.84 8.25 -6.11
C LEU A 167 -2.33 9.66 -6.47
N GLN A 168 -1.45 10.66 -6.42
CA GLN A 168 -1.80 12.03 -6.79
C GLN A 168 -2.19 12.15 -8.28
N ALA A 169 -1.49 11.43 -9.17
CA ALA A 169 -1.81 11.42 -10.59
C ALA A 169 -3.15 10.71 -10.89
N GLU A 170 -3.44 9.58 -10.22
CA GLU A 170 -4.64 8.79 -10.48
C GLU A 170 -5.91 9.38 -9.84
N PHE A 171 -5.79 9.92 -8.62
CA PHE A 171 -6.94 10.31 -7.78
C PHE A 171 -7.04 11.81 -7.47
N GLY A 172 -6.08 12.62 -7.92
CA GLY A 172 -6.07 14.06 -7.64
C GLY A 172 -7.33 14.80 -8.09
N GLU A 173 -7.82 14.46 -9.29
CA GLU A 173 -9.03 15.06 -9.86
C GLU A 173 -10.31 14.50 -9.24
N ASN A 174 -10.31 13.22 -8.84
CA ASN A 174 -11.47 12.55 -8.27
C ASN A 174 -11.12 11.74 -7.00
N PRO A 175 -11.05 12.39 -5.83
CA PRO A 175 -10.69 11.74 -4.58
C PRO A 175 -11.79 10.80 -4.04
N GLU A 176 -13.03 10.90 -4.54
CA GLU A 176 -14.13 9.99 -4.18
C GLU A 176 -13.85 8.56 -4.69
N ARG A 177 -13.22 8.43 -5.87
CA ARG A 177 -12.72 7.14 -6.38
C ARG A 177 -11.71 6.51 -5.42
N PHE A 178 -10.82 7.32 -4.85
CA PHE A 178 -9.86 6.84 -3.86
C PHE A 178 -10.56 6.35 -2.58
N ALA A 179 -11.52 7.13 -2.06
CA ALA A 179 -12.28 6.72 -0.90
C ALA A 179 -13.04 5.40 -1.13
N ASN A 180 -13.63 5.24 -2.32
CA ASN A 180 -14.29 3.99 -2.72
C ASN A 180 -13.30 2.81 -2.80
N LEU A 181 -12.12 3.01 -3.42
CA LEU A 181 -11.05 2.01 -3.47
C LEU A 181 -10.69 1.54 -2.05
N VAL A 182 -10.42 2.47 -1.13
CA VAL A 182 -10.05 2.12 0.25
C VAL A 182 -11.19 1.40 0.97
N ALA A 183 -12.44 1.86 0.79
CA ALA A 183 -13.62 1.20 1.37
C ALA A 183 -13.74 -0.26 0.91
N ASN A 184 -13.52 -0.51 -0.38
CA ASN A 184 -13.56 -1.84 -0.98
C ASN A 184 -12.42 -2.74 -0.48
N LEU A 185 -11.19 -2.22 -0.44
CA LEU A 185 -10.03 -2.94 0.11
C LEU A 185 -10.27 -3.37 1.56
N LEU A 186 -10.71 -2.45 2.42
CA LEU A 186 -10.99 -2.76 3.82
C LEU A 186 -12.14 -3.76 3.98
N GLN A 187 -13.16 -3.69 3.13
CA GLN A 187 -14.25 -4.67 3.12
C GLN A 187 -13.75 -6.07 2.73
N GLU A 188 -12.89 -6.14 1.73
CA GLU A 188 -12.38 -7.40 1.21
C GLU A 188 -11.38 -8.04 2.18
N GLU A 189 -10.52 -7.25 2.83
CA GLU A 189 -9.71 -7.70 3.96
C GLU A 189 -10.57 -8.33 5.06
N ARG A 190 -11.69 -7.70 5.46
CA ARG A 190 -12.63 -8.27 6.45
C ARG A 190 -13.30 -9.56 5.96
N ARG A 191 -13.51 -9.70 4.65
CA ARG A 191 -14.01 -10.96 4.07
C ARG A 191 -12.96 -12.06 4.23
N ILE A 192 -11.71 -11.77 3.87
CA ILE A 192 -10.60 -12.72 4.00
C ILE A 192 -10.36 -13.11 5.47
N LEU A 193 -10.38 -12.13 6.39
CA LEU A 193 -10.27 -12.37 7.83
C LEU A 193 -11.33 -13.35 8.34
N ARG A 194 -12.61 -13.13 8.00
CA ARG A 194 -13.71 -14.02 8.39
C ARG A 194 -13.53 -15.43 7.83
N LEU A 195 -13.06 -15.57 6.60
CA LEU A 195 -12.78 -16.89 6.01
C LEU A 195 -11.61 -17.59 6.72
N GLY A 196 -10.57 -16.84 7.10
CA GLY A 196 -9.43 -17.36 7.84
C GLY A 196 -9.77 -17.80 9.26
N GLN A 197 -10.68 -17.09 9.92
CA GLN A 197 -11.16 -17.43 11.26
C GLN A 197 -12.16 -18.59 11.26
N ALA A 198 -12.98 -18.72 10.20
CA ALA A 198 -13.97 -19.80 10.07
C ALA A 198 -13.38 -21.12 9.52
N GLY A 199 -12.24 -21.06 8.83
CA GLY A 199 -11.54 -22.22 8.28
C GLY A 199 -10.37 -22.74 9.13
N GLY A 200 -10.22 -22.23 10.36
CA GLY A 200 -9.19 -22.61 11.32
C GLY A 200 -9.60 -23.75 12.24
#